data_AF-A0A6G1EG86-F1
#
_entry.id   AF-A0A6G1EG86-F1
#
_cell.length_a   1.000
_cell.length_b   1.000
_cell.length_c   1.000
_cell.angle_alpha   90.00
_cell.angle_beta   90.00
_cell.angle_gamma   90.00
#
_symmetry.space_group_name_H-M   'P 1'
#
loop_
_entity.id
_entity.type
_entity.pdbx_description
1 polymer ?
#
loop_
_entity_poly.entity_id
_entity_poly.type
_entity_poly.pdbx_seq_one_letter_code
_entity_poly.pdbx_strand_id
1 'polypeptide(L)'
;MPTSNFEDAEGVLLESLNKDDKDAETLANLIVCSLNLGKSASRYLNQLKLAHPDHMWVKRMSSAEDSFERACPSDIMIFAVLLLTFM
;
A
#
# COMPACT_ATOMS: atom_id res chain seq x y z
N MET A 1 20.67 -2.71 11.64
CA MET A 1 19.88 -2.02 10.58
C MET A 1 18.95 -3.05 9.97
N PRO A 2 17.63 -3.00 10.21
CA PRO A 2 16.69 -4.04 9.75
C PRO A 2 16.37 -3.99 8.25
N THR A 3 16.95 -3.06 7.49
CA THR A 3 16.69 -2.85 6.06
C THR A 3 17.10 -4.04 5.18
N SER A 4 18.17 -4.76 5.54
CA SER A 4 18.66 -5.90 4.75
C SER A 4 17.65 -7.05 4.65
N ASN A 5 16.81 -7.23 5.68
CA ASN A 5 15.90 -8.37 5.73
C ASN A 5 14.68 -8.18 4.80
N PHE A 6 14.34 -6.93 4.45
CA PHE A 6 13.20 -6.65 3.57
C PHE A 6 13.51 -6.95 2.10
N GLU A 7 14.77 -6.80 1.67
CA GLU A 7 15.21 -7.18 0.33
C GLU A 7 15.16 -8.72 0.15
N ASP A 8 15.65 -9.46 1.14
CA ASP A 8 15.57 -10.93 1.14
C ASP A 8 14.11 -11.41 1.21
N ALA A 9 13.29 -10.77 2.05
CA ALA A 9 11.86 -11.08 2.15
C ALA A 9 11.11 -10.78 0.85
N GLU A 10 11.42 -9.66 0.18
CA GLU A 10 10.87 -9.33 -1.14
C GLU A 10 11.19 -10.44 -2.16
N GLY A 11 12.42 -10.96 -2.16
CA GLY A 11 12.81 -12.08 -3.02
C GLY A 11 11.98 -13.34 -2.79
N VAL A 12 11.82 -13.77 -1.54
CA VAL A 12 11.02 -14.97 -1.18
C VAL A 12 9.54 -14.79 -1.52
N LEU A 13 9.01 -13.59 -1.30
CA LEU A 13 7.61 -13.27 -1.62
C LEU A 13 7.39 -13.21 -3.13
N LEU A 14 8.33 -12.71 -3.92
CA LEU A 14 8.27 -12.73 -5.39
C LEU A 14 8.32 -14.15 -5.94
N GLU A 15 9.07 -15.05 -5.32
CA GLU A 15 9.07 -16.47 -5.69
C GLU A 15 7.72 -17.13 -5.37
N SER A 16 7.12 -16.79 -4.23
CA SER A 16 5.78 -17.26 -3.84
C SER A 16 4.72 -16.71 -4.78
N LEU A 17 4.81 -15.44 -5.18
CA LEU A 17 3.92 -14.81 -6.14
C LEU A 17 4.03 -15.42 -7.55
N ASN A 18 5.21 -15.91 -7.95
CA ASN A 18 5.37 -16.64 -9.21
C ASN A 18 4.68 -18.01 -9.19
N LYS A 19 4.49 -18.61 -8.00
CA LYS A 19 3.81 -19.90 -7.83
C LYS A 19 2.29 -19.71 -7.72
N ASP A 20 1.86 -18.70 -6.96
CA ASP A 20 0.46 -18.31 -6.82
C ASP A 20 0.34 -16.78 -6.81
N ASP A 21 -0.07 -16.23 -7.96
CA ASP A 21 -0.18 -14.79 -8.18
C ASP A 21 -1.43 -14.17 -7.54
N LYS A 22 -2.28 -15.00 -6.91
CA LYS A 22 -3.54 -14.60 -6.30
C LYS A 22 -3.53 -14.75 -4.79
N ASP A 23 -2.44 -15.18 -4.18
CA ASP A 23 -2.39 -15.31 -2.73
C ASP A 23 -2.44 -13.93 -2.05
N ALA A 24 -3.46 -13.72 -1.22
CA ALA A 24 -3.74 -12.44 -0.57
C ALA A 24 -2.64 -12.05 0.43
N GLU A 25 -2.12 -13.04 1.16
CA GLU A 25 -1.08 -12.85 2.17
C GLU A 25 0.26 -12.50 1.53
N THR A 26 0.63 -13.18 0.43
CA THR A 26 1.84 -12.87 -0.35
C THR A 26 1.79 -11.44 -0.89
N LEU A 27 0.67 -11.02 -1.49
CA LEU A 27 0.48 -9.66 -1.98
C LEU A 27 0.53 -8.62 -0.85
N ALA A 28 -0.10 -8.89 0.30
CA ALA A 28 -0.07 -8.02 1.48
C ALA A 28 1.36 -7.84 2.02
N ASN A 29 2.11 -8.93 2.15
CA ASN A 29 3.49 -8.91 2.63
C ASN A 29 4.41 -8.18 1.64
N LEU A 30 4.18 -8.31 0.34
CA LEU A 30 4.91 -7.57 -0.71
C LEU A 30 4.66 -6.07 -0.66
N ILE A 31 3.43 -5.65 -0.37
CA ILE A 31 3.08 -4.24 -0.16
C ILE A 31 3.92 -3.67 1.00
N VAL A 32 3.98 -4.37 2.13
CA VAL A 32 4.76 -3.93 3.30
C VAL A 32 6.25 -3.86 2.99
N CYS A 33 6.80 -4.86 2.31
CA CYS A 33 8.21 -4.84 1.92
C CYS A 33 8.50 -3.68 0.97
N SER A 34 7.66 -3.47 -0.04
CA SER A 34 7.81 -2.37 -1.00
C SER A 34 7.79 -1.00 -0.31
N LEU A 35 6.85 -0.78 0.62
CA LEU A 35 6.75 0.47 1.37
C LEU A 35 7.98 0.69 2.28
N ASN A 36 8.48 -0.34 2.96
CA ASN A 36 9.67 -0.25 3.81
C ASN A 36 10.95 0.00 2.99
N LEU A 37 11.00 -0.47 1.75
CA LEU A 37 12.09 -0.21 0.81
C LEU A 37 11.95 1.12 0.07
N GLY A 38 10.88 1.89 0.31
CA GLY A 38 10.61 3.15 -0.37
C GLY A 38 10.17 3.01 -1.84
N LYS A 39 9.76 1.80 -2.26
CA LYS A 39 9.25 1.49 -3.60
C LYS A 39 7.72 1.67 -3.66
N SER A 40 7.18 1.86 -4.86
CA SER A 40 5.73 1.94 -5.07
C SER A 40 5.06 0.58 -4.84
N ALA A 41 4.14 0.50 -3.89
CA ALA A 41 3.35 -0.72 -3.63
C ALA A 41 2.03 -0.78 -4.45
N SER A 42 1.72 0.25 -5.24
CA SER A 42 0.42 0.42 -5.91
C SER A 42 0.05 -0.75 -6.81
N ARG A 43 1.03 -1.42 -7.45
CA ARG A 43 0.79 -2.58 -8.31
C ARG A 43 0.16 -3.74 -7.53
N TYR A 44 0.81 -4.15 -6.45
CA TYR A 44 0.38 -5.26 -5.61
C TYR A 44 -0.95 -4.96 -4.91
N LEU A 45 -1.16 -3.69 -4.57
CA LEU A 45 -2.39 -3.21 -3.94
C LEU A 45 -3.59 -3.34 -4.89
N ASN A 46 -3.42 -2.98 -6.17
CA ASN A 46 -4.46 -3.21 -7.18
C ASN A 46 -4.73 -4.70 -7.40
N GLN A 47 -3.69 -5.54 -7.44
CA GLN A 47 -3.86 -6.99 -7.55
C GLN A 47 -4.63 -7.56 -6.36
N LEU A 48 -4.30 -7.13 -5.14
CA LEU A 48 -4.98 -7.58 -3.92
C LEU A 48 -6.47 -7.18 -3.93
N LYS A 49 -6.78 -5.94 -4.36
CA LYS A 49 -8.16 -5.46 -4.51
C LYS A 49 -8.96 -6.27 -5.54
N LEU A 50 -8.32 -6.68 -6.64
CA LEU A 50 -8.97 -7.46 -7.70
C LEU A 50 -9.14 -8.94 -7.33
N ALA A 51 -8.15 -9.54 -6.68
CA ALA A 51 -8.18 -10.96 -6.31
C ALA A 51 -9.01 -11.21 -5.05
N HIS A 52 -8.87 -10.35 -4.03
CA HIS A 52 -9.49 -10.51 -2.71
C HIS A 52 -10.05 -9.19 -2.17
N PRO A 53 -11.16 -8.67 -2.73
CA PRO A 53 -11.78 -7.43 -2.28
C PRO A 53 -12.24 -7.49 -0.81
N ASP A 54 -12.57 -8.68 -0.31
CA ASP A 54 -13.01 -8.91 1.07
C ASP A 54 -11.86 -9.07 2.08
N HIS A 55 -10.60 -9.01 1.61
CA HIS A 55 -9.44 -9.21 2.46
C HIS A 55 -9.35 -8.16 3.58
N MET A 56 -8.93 -8.59 4.76
CA MET A 56 -8.84 -7.75 5.96
C MET A 56 -8.01 -6.48 5.72
N TRP A 57 -6.96 -6.59 4.90
CA TRP A 57 -6.12 -5.45 4.52
C TRP A 57 -6.86 -4.41 3.68
N VAL A 58 -7.67 -4.83 2.72
CA VAL A 58 -8.44 -3.91 1.86
C VAL A 58 -9.47 -3.16 2.70
N LYS A 59 -10.18 -3.86 3.59
CA LYS A 59 -11.15 -3.25 4.52
C LYS A 59 -10.49 -2.28 5.50
N ARG A 60 -9.35 -2.65 6.08
CA ARG A 60 -8.60 -1.74 6.95
C ARG A 60 -8.08 -0.51 6.22
N MET A 61 -7.61 -0.69 4.98
CA MET A 61 -7.10 0.41 4.18
C MET A 61 -8.22 1.39 3.82
N SER A 62 -9.37 0.90 3.36
CA SER A 62 -10.56 1.74 3.12
C SER A 62 -11.03 2.44 4.39
N SER A 63 -11.06 1.74 5.53
CA SER A 63 -11.42 2.38 6.81
C SER A 63 -10.40 3.42 7.28
N ALA A 64 -9.12 3.25 6.94
CA ALA A 64 -8.06 4.21 7.23
C ALA A 64 -8.15 5.42 6.29
N GLU A 65 -8.41 5.21 5.00
CA GLU A 65 -8.71 6.26 4.02
C GLU A 65 -9.92 7.09 4.46
N ASP A 66 -11.04 6.45 4.84
CA ASP A 66 -12.23 7.12 5.38
C ASP A 66 -11.92 7.93 6.64
N SER A 67 -11.06 7.40 7.52
CA SER A 67 -10.67 8.10 8.76
C SER A 67 -9.76 9.29 8.47
N PHE A 68 -8.87 9.16 7.47
CA PHE A 68 -8.03 10.25 7.00
C PHE A 68 -8.85 11.33 6.31
N GLU A 69 -9.81 10.96 5.46
CA GLU A 69 -10.72 11.89 4.78
C GLU A 69 -11.62 12.63 5.77
N ARG A 70 -12.11 11.95 6.82
CA ARG A 70 -12.82 12.62 7.93
C ARG A 70 -11.93 13.60 8.71
N ALA A 71 -10.66 13.27 8.93
CA ALA A 71 -9.72 14.10 9.68
C ALA A 71 -9.15 15.26 8.85
N CYS A 72 -9.03 15.06 7.54
CA CYS A 72 -8.56 16.04 6.56
C CYS A 72 -9.64 16.21 5.49
N PRO A 73 -10.73 16.95 5.79
CA PRO A 73 -11.70 17.29 4.77
C PRO A 73 -10.98 18.03 3.65
N SER A 74 -11.26 17.61 2.42
CA SER A 74 -10.64 18.05 1.16
C SER A 74 -10.57 19.57 0.97
N ASP A 75 -11.38 20.35 1.71
CA ASP A 75 -11.29 21.81 1.80
C ASP A 75 -9.92 22.34 2.28
N ILE A 76 -9.21 21.62 3.17
CA ILE A 76 -7.87 22.04 3.66
C ILE A 76 -6.78 21.74 2.63
N MET A 77 -6.94 20.70 1.82
CA MET A 77 -5.93 20.30 0.84
C MET A 77 -5.89 21.28 -0.36
N ILE A 78 -7.04 21.81 -0.77
CA ILE A 78 -7.12 22.86 -1.80
C ILE A 78 -6.39 24.12 -1.33
N PHE A 79 -6.56 24.53 -0.07
CA PHE A 79 -5.89 25.71 0.48
C PHE A 79 -4.37 25.53 0.59
N ALA A 80 -3.90 24.34 0.97
CA ALA A 80 -2.48 24.02 1.04
C ALA A 80 -1.80 23.95 -0.34
N VAL A 81 -2.48 23.38 -1.34
CA VAL A 81 -1.98 23.32 -2.73
C VAL A 81 -1.97 24.71 -3.38
N LEU A 82 -2.99 25.55 -3.12
CA LEU A 82 -2.99 26.95 -3.57
C LEU A 82 -1.88 27.77 -2.93
N LEU A 83 -1.64 27.64 -1.61
CA LEU A 83 -0.56 28.34 -0.90
C LEU A 83 0.85 27.96 -1.42
N LEU A 84 1.07 26.69 -1.76
CA LEU A 84 2.35 26.22 -2.31
C LEU A 84 2.54 26.56 -3.80
N THR A 85 1.46 26.82 -4.53
CA THR A 85 1.53 27.20 -5.95
C THR A 85 1.63 28.71 -6.15
N PHE A 86 1.26 29.52 -5.15
CA PHE A 86 1.25 30.99 -5.21
C PHE A 86 2.34 31.69 -4.38
N MET A 87 3.33 30.96 -3.86
CA MET A 87 4.49 31.53 -3.15
C MET A 87 5.81 31.14 -3.82
#